data_AF-W2R4T9-F1
#
_entry.id   AF-W2R4T9-F1
#
_cell.length_a   1.000
_cell.length_b   1.000
_cell.length_c   1.000
_cell.angle_alpha   90.00
_cell.angle_beta   90.00
_cell.angle_gamma   90.00
#
_symmetry.space_group_name_H-M   'P 1'
#
loop_
_entity.id
_entity.type
_entity.pdbx_description
1 polymer ?
#
loop_
_entity_poly.entity_id
_entity_poly.type
_entity_poly.pdbx_seq_one_letter_code
_entity_poly.pdbx_strand_id
1 'polypeptide(L)'
;MQQIQMEAWYLVNLHTLQCLEDDSPLPDYTGKAFYDHCCSCIATTAKTNLNTRKNPELWESYSVYKGKRALTGLEEVRNLVGYSQLKAELREQMIVKAEVMIRQHFAKHLRLYVQIAFGGLGSNLDKKVIKEKALLVREIMRVLHAEWSEQWTPWPNRIGENGLTFYVRLVWEFQSVVEKRMKAEPNEKGVRAFSLFPVSTTYTASHSKINGTTLPGFYLRIKKREKAFYWQIAEVEVSTESFQQNRWVVMCNAFDISRFETRSSQCPLPKSEFASLPVEGKYEHASHLFANQVTTDGYSASILLFRPKTEKNGKDRAEKRPSEHLVIPAGYVPDIVVGLDSGISRRGKKALGSQRKKSDCPHLIRTPKAPQRQCDRDIVRISTREYRHLAGFNKFREWNECLKKRDQEYQRVIVDVPSFKTASFKKYLECLDYFWRHANFLLEFCSEHSFLKWKFFRRRMACVAVDAIAKRIIPVVSTKTCVAYGDWSKRNGIKGHAYSPVKVLM
;
A
#
# COMPACT_ATOMS: atom_id res chain seq x y z
N MET A 1 -13.72 -8.88 -7.86
CA MET A 1 -12.31 -8.38 -7.85
C MET A 1 -11.70 -8.34 -6.46
N GLN A 2 -12.24 -7.56 -5.52
CA GLN A 2 -11.61 -7.50 -4.20
C GLN A 2 -11.61 -8.85 -3.47
N GLN A 3 -12.74 -9.55 -3.48
CA GLN A 3 -12.83 -10.90 -2.93
C GLN A 3 -11.72 -11.79 -3.48
N ILE A 4 -11.46 -11.74 -4.80
CA ILE A 4 -10.36 -12.48 -5.43
C ILE A 4 -9.00 -12.05 -4.93
N GLN A 5 -8.74 -10.75 -4.85
CA GLN A 5 -7.46 -10.27 -4.32
C GLN A 5 -7.22 -10.76 -2.89
N MET A 6 -8.24 -10.74 -2.03
CA MET A 6 -8.12 -11.20 -0.65
C MET A 6 -7.94 -12.72 -0.58
N GLU A 7 -8.84 -13.47 -1.22
CA GLU A 7 -8.83 -14.93 -1.22
C GLU A 7 -7.59 -15.51 -1.92
N ALA A 8 -7.08 -14.86 -2.97
CA ALA A 8 -5.84 -15.28 -3.63
C ALA A 8 -4.64 -15.15 -2.68
N TRP A 9 -4.56 -14.08 -1.89
CA TRP A 9 -3.55 -13.97 -0.84
C TRP A 9 -3.72 -14.99 0.28
N TYR A 10 -4.96 -15.35 0.60
CA TYR A 10 -5.22 -16.40 1.56
C TYR A 10 -4.74 -17.76 1.07
N LEU A 11 -4.98 -18.07 -0.20
CA LEU A 11 -4.51 -19.29 -0.82
C LEU A 11 -2.97 -19.31 -0.94
N VAL A 12 -2.33 -18.17 -1.25
CA VAL A 12 -0.87 -18.03 -1.25
C VAL A 12 -0.28 -18.38 0.12
N ASN A 13 -0.83 -17.80 1.20
CA ASN A 13 -0.37 -18.10 2.56
C ASN A 13 -0.67 -19.56 2.93
N LEU A 14 -1.87 -20.07 2.62
CA LEU A 14 -2.26 -21.45 2.94
C LEU A 14 -1.30 -22.47 2.31
N HIS A 15 -1.07 -22.36 0.99
CA HIS A 15 -0.16 -23.26 0.28
C HIS A 15 1.29 -23.11 0.76
N THR A 16 1.75 -21.88 0.99
CA THR A 16 3.10 -21.64 1.54
C THR A 16 3.28 -22.31 2.90
N LEU A 17 2.30 -22.17 3.80
CA LEU A 17 2.36 -22.77 5.13
C LEU A 17 2.36 -24.30 5.06
N GLN A 18 1.58 -24.88 4.15
CA GLN A 18 1.60 -26.32 3.90
C GLN A 18 3.00 -26.77 3.46
N CYS A 19 3.57 -26.14 2.42
CA CYS A 19 4.91 -26.49 1.93
C CYS A 19 6.00 -26.34 3.02
N LEU A 20 5.88 -25.34 3.89
CA LEU A 20 6.83 -25.13 4.99
C LEU A 20 6.71 -26.18 6.10
N GLU A 21 5.49 -26.60 6.45
CA GLU A 21 5.28 -27.65 7.47
C GLU A 21 5.65 -29.04 6.94
N ASP A 22 5.38 -29.31 5.66
CA ASP A 22 5.67 -30.59 5.00
C ASP A 22 7.12 -30.68 4.48
N ASP A 23 7.92 -29.63 4.68
CA ASP A 23 9.25 -29.42 4.07
C ASP A 23 9.30 -29.68 2.56
N SER A 24 8.19 -29.40 1.87
CA SER A 24 8.06 -29.51 0.42
C SER A 24 8.70 -28.32 -0.30
N PRO A 25 8.97 -28.44 -1.61
CA PRO A 25 9.45 -27.32 -2.42
C PRO A 25 8.51 -26.11 -2.34
N LEU A 26 9.09 -24.92 -2.16
CA LEU A 26 8.32 -23.67 -2.19
C LEU A 26 8.07 -23.23 -3.64
N PRO A 27 6.90 -22.63 -3.92
CA PRO A 27 6.61 -22.12 -5.26
C PRO A 27 7.53 -20.96 -5.64
N ASP A 28 7.73 -20.77 -6.95
CA ASP A 28 8.39 -19.59 -7.47
C ASP A 28 7.51 -18.34 -7.28
N TYR A 29 7.84 -17.55 -6.25
CA TYR A 29 7.18 -16.29 -5.92
C TYR A 29 7.62 -15.10 -6.80
N THR A 30 8.58 -15.29 -7.69
CA THR A 30 8.96 -14.28 -8.71
C THR A 30 8.20 -14.49 -10.02
N GLY A 31 7.81 -15.74 -10.27
CA GLY A 31 7.04 -16.16 -11.43
C GLY A 31 5.57 -15.76 -11.42
N LYS A 32 5.01 -15.65 -12.62
CA LYS A 32 3.59 -15.34 -12.85
C LYS A 32 2.68 -16.54 -12.58
N ALA A 33 3.14 -17.74 -12.88
CA ALA A 33 2.32 -18.95 -12.91
C ALA A 33 1.61 -19.23 -11.57
N PHE A 34 2.35 -19.18 -10.46
CA PHE A 34 1.81 -19.45 -9.13
C PHE A 34 0.65 -18.50 -8.76
N TYR A 35 0.87 -17.19 -8.84
CA TYR A 35 -0.17 -16.20 -8.55
C TYR A 35 -1.34 -16.26 -9.54
N ASP A 36 -1.08 -16.59 -10.80
CA ASP A 36 -2.14 -16.80 -11.79
C ASP A 36 -3.04 -17.96 -11.40
N HIS A 37 -2.46 -19.09 -10.94
CA HIS A 37 -3.19 -20.24 -10.44
C HIS A 37 -3.98 -19.90 -9.17
N CYS A 38 -3.39 -19.15 -8.22
CA CYS A 38 -4.12 -18.72 -7.02
C CYS A 38 -5.33 -17.83 -7.36
N CYS A 39 -5.18 -16.87 -8.28
CA CYS A 39 -6.30 -16.04 -8.71
C CYS A 39 -7.35 -16.82 -9.50
N SER A 40 -6.90 -17.79 -10.31
CA SER A 40 -7.78 -18.70 -11.05
C SER A 40 -8.63 -19.51 -10.09
N CYS A 41 -8.06 -20.01 -8.99
CA CYS A 41 -8.77 -20.86 -8.05
C CYS A 41 -10.09 -20.27 -7.57
N ILE A 42 -10.11 -18.99 -7.23
CA ILE A 42 -11.31 -18.35 -6.69
C ILE A 42 -12.27 -17.85 -7.78
N ALA A 43 -11.78 -17.63 -9.02
CA ALA A 43 -12.61 -17.23 -10.16
C ALA A 43 -12.98 -18.43 -11.04
N THR A 44 -14.24 -18.86 -11.07
CA THR A 44 -14.65 -19.98 -11.93
C THR A 44 -14.59 -19.59 -13.42
N THR A 45 -13.58 -20.08 -14.13
CA THR A 45 -13.55 -20.13 -15.61
C THR A 45 -13.48 -21.57 -16.10
N ALA A 46 -14.02 -21.88 -17.28
CA ALA A 46 -13.92 -23.23 -17.88
C ALA A 46 -12.47 -23.72 -18.05
N LYS A 47 -11.50 -22.80 -18.19
CA LYS A 47 -10.06 -23.10 -18.32
C LYS A 47 -9.33 -23.28 -16.98
N THR A 48 -9.96 -22.92 -15.86
CA THR A 48 -9.35 -22.93 -14.52
C THR A 48 -8.98 -24.34 -14.08
N ASN A 49 -9.89 -25.29 -14.27
CA ASN A 49 -9.73 -26.68 -13.85
C ASN A 49 -8.66 -27.42 -14.67
N LEU A 50 -8.38 -26.97 -15.90
CA LEU A 50 -7.35 -27.55 -16.78
C LEU A 50 -5.94 -27.08 -16.42
N ASN A 51 -5.76 -25.81 -16.04
CA ASN A 51 -4.46 -25.28 -15.66
C ASN A 51 -4.02 -25.75 -14.26
N THR A 52 -4.96 -25.92 -13.33
CA THR A 52 -4.66 -26.39 -11.97
C THR A 52 -4.27 -27.87 -11.92
N ARG A 53 -4.75 -28.70 -12.85
CA ARG A 53 -4.30 -30.11 -12.99
C ARG A 53 -2.83 -30.25 -13.40
N LYS A 54 -2.19 -29.19 -13.91
CA LYS A 54 -0.78 -29.21 -14.32
C LYS A 54 0.21 -28.96 -13.19
N ASN A 55 -0.26 -28.60 -11.98
CA ASN A 55 0.57 -28.45 -10.79
C ASN A 55 -0.05 -29.26 -9.64
N PRO A 56 0.36 -30.53 -9.46
CA PRO A 56 -0.26 -31.45 -8.50
C PRO A 56 -0.09 -31.01 -7.04
N GLU A 57 1.04 -30.38 -6.69
CA GLU A 57 1.30 -29.91 -5.31
C GLU A 57 0.36 -28.75 -4.92
N LEU A 58 0.11 -27.81 -5.84
CA LEU A 58 -0.87 -26.75 -5.61
C LEU A 58 -2.31 -27.28 -5.59
N TRP A 59 -2.58 -28.40 -6.26
CA TRP A 59 -3.92 -28.99 -6.36
C TRP A 59 -4.44 -29.49 -5.02
N GLU A 60 -3.58 -29.95 -4.13
CA GLU A 60 -4.00 -30.41 -2.80
C GLU A 60 -4.46 -29.24 -1.94
N SER A 61 -3.63 -28.20 -1.75
CA SER A 61 -4.02 -26.99 -1.01
C SER A 61 -5.27 -26.34 -1.60
N TYR A 62 -5.39 -26.37 -2.93
CA TYR A 62 -6.56 -25.93 -3.67
C TYR A 62 -7.81 -26.73 -3.31
N SER A 63 -7.72 -28.06 -3.30
CA SER A 63 -8.84 -28.95 -3.06
C SER A 63 -9.36 -28.79 -1.63
N VAL A 64 -8.43 -28.65 -0.68
CA VAL A 64 -8.75 -28.32 0.72
C VAL A 64 -9.45 -26.96 0.82
N TYR A 65 -8.88 -25.93 0.18
CA TYR A 65 -9.45 -24.58 0.18
C TYR A 65 -10.87 -24.55 -0.41
N LYS A 66 -11.05 -25.11 -1.62
CA LYS A 66 -12.34 -25.14 -2.31
C LYS A 66 -13.37 -25.99 -1.58
N GLY A 67 -12.99 -27.18 -1.12
CA GLY A 67 -13.89 -28.07 -0.40
C GLY A 67 -14.45 -27.39 0.84
N LYS A 68 -13.59 -26.83 1.69
CA LYS A 68 -14.03 -26.15 2.91
C LYS A 68 -14.80 -24.86 2.64
N ARG A 69 -14.37 -24.06 1.66
CA ARG A 69 -15.09 -22.86 1.22
C ARG A 69 -16.50 -23.15 0.71
N ALA A 70 -16.69 -24.27 0.00
CA ALA A 70 -17.99 -24.67 -0.49
C ALA A 70 -18.94 -25.08 0.66
N LEU A 71 -18.40 -25.76 1.68
CA LEU A 71 -19.18 -26.16 2.87
C LEU A 71 -19.76 -24.97 3.65
N THR A 72 -19.12 -23.79 3.59
CA THR A 72 -19.62 -22.59 4.29
C THR A 72 -20.63 -21.79 3.46
N GLY A 73 -21.04 -22.26 2.27
CA GLY A 73 -22.02 -21.58 1.42
C GLY A 73 -21.52 -20.29 0.78
N LEU A 74 -20.21 -20.03 0.77
CA LEU A 74 -19.66 -18.82 0.14
C LEU A 74 -19.74 -18.97 -1.38
N GLU A 75 -20.59 -18.17 -2.02
CA GLU A 75 -20.80 -18.25 -3.48
C GLU A 75 -19.49 -18.17 -4.26
N GLU A 76 -19.43 -18.94 -5.35
CA GLU A 76 -18.31 -18.85 -6.28
C GLU A 76 -18.28 -17.48 -6.96
N VAL A 77 -17.07 -16.94 -7.14
CA VAL A 77 -16.91 -15.67 -7.82
C VAL A 77 -17.08 -15.89 -9.32
N ARG A 78 -18.27 -15.56 -9.84
CA ARG A 78 -18.59 -15.66 -11.27
C ARG A 78 -17.61 -14.84 -12.10
N ASN A 79 -17.10 -15.45 -13.17
CA ASN A 79 -16.29 -14.74 -14.16
C ASN A 79 -17.15 -13.72 -14.91
N LEU A 80 -16.67 -12.48 -15.01
CA LEU A 80 -17.35 -11.37 -15.68
C LEU A 80 -16.60 -10.92 -16.93
N VAL A 81 -17.23 -10.13 -17.79
CA VAL A 81 -16.54 -9.50 -18.93
C VAL A 81 -15.42 -8.57 -18.42
N GLY A 82 -14.23 -8.67 -19.01
CA GLY A 82 -13.02 -7.91 -18.64
C GLY A 82 -12.20 -8.48 -17.48
N TYR A 83 -12.58 -9.64 -16.94
CA TYR A 83 -11.96 -10.20 -15.74
C TYR A 83 -10.57 -10.81 -15.96
N SER A 84 -10.32 -11.39 -17.14
CA SER A 84 -9.02 -11.96 -17.51
C SER A 84 -7.91 -10.91 -17.44
N GLN A 85 -8.18 -9.70 -17.91
CA GLN A 85 -7.23 -8.59 -17.87
C GLN A 85 -6.99 -8.10 -16.44
N LEU A 86 -8.08 -7.93 -15.67
CA LEU A 86 -7.99 -7.56 -14.26
C LEU A 86 -7.22 -8.60 -13.42
N LYS A 87 -7.38 -9.88 -13.74
CA LYS A 87 -6.62 -10.97 -13.13
C LYS A 87 -5.13 -10.87 -13.48
N ALA A 88 -4.80 -10.63 -14.76
CA ALA A 88 -3.42 -10.45 -15.19
C ALA A 88 -2.75 -9.28 -14.43
N GLU A 89 -3.43 -8.16 -14.28
CA GLU A 89 -2.93 -7.03 -13.50
C GLU A 89 -2.80 -7.33 -12.00
N LEU A 90 -3.79 -8.02 -11.43
CA LEU A 90 -3.76 -8.43 -10.02
C LEU A 90 -2.54 -9.31 -9.75
N ARG A 91 -2.24 -10.24 -10.65
CA ARG A 91 -1.06 -11.10 -10.59
C ARG A 91 0.24 -10.29 -10.57
N GLU A 92 0.41 -9.33 -11.50
CA GLU A 92 1.59 -8.46 -11.49
C GLU A 92 1.71 -7.68 -10.18
N GLN A 93 0.58 -7.19 -9.64
CA GLN A 93 0.57 -6.54 -8.33
C GLN A 93 0.95 -7.48 -7.19
N MET A 94 0.55 -8.75 -7.25
CA MET A 94 0.85 -9.72 -6.21
C MET A 94 2.35 -10.03 -6.15
N ILE A 95 3.02 -10.18 -7.30
CA ILE A 95 4.48 -10.37 -7.37
C ILE A 95 5.21 -9.21 -6.68
N VAL A 96 4.89 -7.97 -7.08
CA VAL A 96 5.53 -6.77 -6.51
C VAL A 96 5.23 -6.67 -5.01
N LYS A 97 3.99 -6.94 -4.58
CA LYS A 97 3.60 -6.88 -3.18
C LYS A 97 4.25 -7.96 -2.32
N ALA A 98 4.48 -9.16 -2.85
CA ALA A 98 5.20 -10.23 -2.16
C ALA A 98 6.63 -9.78 -1.85
N GLU A 99 7.37 -9.31 -2.86
CA GLU A 99 8.74 -8.84 -2.70
C GLU A 99 8.84 -7.63 -1.75
N VAL A 100 7.94 -6.66 -1.89
CA VAL A 100 7.88 -5.48 -1.00
C VAL A 100 7.57 -5.90 0.44
N MET A 101 6.62 -6.82 0.64
CA MET A 101 6.23 -7.25 1.97
C MET A 101 7.35 -8.00 2.68
N ILE A 102 7.98 -8.97 2.01
CA ILE A 102 9.13 -9.69 2.57
C ILE A 102 10.22 -8.71 3.00
N ARG A 103 10.57 -7.73 2.15
CA ARG A 103 11.50 -6.64 2.51
C ARG A 103 11.10 -5.85 3.74
N GLN A 104 9.87 -5.39 3.80
CA GLN A 104 9.39 -4.55 4.89
C GLN A 104 9.27 -5.32 6.22
N HIS A 105 8.99 -6.62 6.14
CA HIS A 105 8.75 -7.46 7.31
C HIS A 105 10.04 -8.08 7.83
N PHE A 106 10.98 -8.45 6.95
CA PHE A 106 12.22 -9.13 7.30
C PHE A 106 12.95 -8.44 8.45
N ALA A 107 13.26 -7.14 8.32
CA ALA A 107 13.97 -6.40 9.37
C ALA A 107 13.21 -6.31 10.70
N LYS A 108 11.87 -6.29 10.67
CA LYS A 108 11.04 -6.26 11.88
C LYS A 108 11.01 -7.62 12.57
N HIS A 109 10.88 -8.69 11.78
CA HIS A 109 10.86 -10.07 12.29
C HIS A 109 12.22 -10.46 12.84
N LEU A 110 13.30 -10.19 12.10
CA LEU A 110 14.66 -10.46 12.55
C LEU A 110 14.95 -9.73 13.86
N ARG A 111 14.60 -8.44 13.95
CA ARG A 111 14.75 -7.69 15.21
C ARG A 111 14.00 -8.36 16.37
N LEU A 112 12.75 -8.75 16.15
CA LEU A 112 11.94 -9.35 17.19
C LEU A 112 12.46 -10.74 17.57
N TYR A 113 12.84 -11.55 16.58
CA TYR A 113 13.49 -12.84 16.76
C TYR A 113 14.76 -12.71 17.61
N VAL A 114 15.66 -11.79 17.27
CA VAL A 114 16.90 -11.56 18.03
C VAL A 114 16.58 -11.14 19.47
N GLN A 115 15.59 -10.27 19.66
CA GLN A 115 15.17 -9.87 21.00
C GLN A 115 14.63 -11.03 21.84
N ILE A 116 13.90 -11.97 21.21
CA ILE A 116 13.32 -13.13 21.90
C ILE A 116 14.39 -14.20 22.14
N ALA A 117 15.10 -14.62 21.09
CA ALA A 117 16.08 -15.70 21.12
C ALA A 117 17.27 -15.39 22.04
N PHE A 118 17.73 -14.13 22.07
CA PHE A 118 18.88 -13.71 22.87
C PHE A 118 18.48 -12.97 24.16
N GLY A 119 17.21 -13.03 24.56
CA GLY A 119 16.76 -12.64 25.89
C GLY A 119 16.71 -11.13 26.19
N GLY A 120 16.47 -10.29 25.18
CA GLY A 120 16.30 -8.84 25.34
C GLY A 120 14.94 -8.40 25.92
N LEU A 121 14.01 -9.33 26.16
CA LEU A 121 12.63 -9.07 26.58
C LEU A 121 12.25 -9.63 27.97
N GLY A 122 13.11 -10.41 28.63
CA GLY A 122 12.78 -11.10 29.88
C GLY A 122 12.65 -10.16 31.09
N SER A 123 11.53 -10.27 31.82
CA SER A 123 11.22 -9.52 33.05
C SER A 123 11.70 -10.19 34.35
N ASN A 124 12.06 -11.47 34.31
CA ASN A 124 12.39 -12.30 35.49
C ASN A 124 13.89 -12.56 35.71
N LEU A 125 14.78 -11.85 35.00
CA LEU A 125 16.23 -11.97 35.17
C LEU A 125 16.76 -10.85 36.07
N ASP A 126 17.84 -11.12 36.80
CA ASP A 126 18.53 -10.09 37.58
C ASP A 126 18.89 -8.89 36.70
N LYS A 127 18.76 -7.67 37.23
CA LYS A 127 18.90 -6.40 36.49
C LYS A 127 20.25 -6.29 35.78
N LYS A 128 21.30 -6.93 36.34
CA LYS A 128 22.64 -6.99 35.74
C LYS A 128 22.65 -7.84 34.47
N VAL A 129 22.05 -9.03 34.51
CA VAL A 129 21.91 -9.95 33.38
C VAL A 129 21.03 -9.34 32.28
N ILE A 130 19.94 -8.65 32.64
CA ILE A 130 19.11 -7.91 31.67
C ILE A 130 19.94 -6.83 30.98
N LYS A 131 20.79 -6.11 31.72
CA LYS A 131 21.61 -5.02 31.17
C LYS A 131 22.70 -5.56 30.24
N GLU A 132 23.34 -6.67 30.59
CA GLU A 132 24.33 -7.36 29.75
C GLU A 132 23.68 -7.94 28.48
N LYS A 133 22.55 -8.63 28.59
CA LYS A 133 21.78 -9.12 27.44
C LYS A 133 21.25 -7.99 26.56
N ALA A 134 20.79 -6.89 27.14
CA ALA A 134 20.38 -5.71 26.39
C ALA A 134 21.56 -5.01 25.70
N LEU A 135 22.76 -5.07 26.27
CA LEU A 135 23.99 -4.58 25.65
C LEU A 135 24.41 -5.49 24.50
N LEU A 136 24.37 -6.82 24.69
CA LEU A 136 24.61 -7.82 23.66
C LEU A 136 23.62 -7.67 22.50
N VAL A 137 22.32 -7.60 22.79
CA VAL A 137 21.28 -7.36 21.79
C VAL A 137 21.49 -6.01 21.12
N ARG A 138 21.92 -4.96 21.84
CA ARG A 138 22.23 -3.67 21.22
C ARG A 138 23.44 -3.75 20.31
N GLU A 139 24.46 -4.52 20.68
CA GLU A 139 25.68 -4.71 19.90
C GLU A 139 25.38 -5.56 18.66
N ILE A 140 24.70 -6.70 18.83
CA ILE A 140 24.14 -7.49 17.73
C ILE A 140 23.30 -6.58 16.83
N MET A 141 22.38 -5.80 17.37
CA MET A 141 21.56 -4.89 16.57
C MET A 141 22.38 -3.76 15.91
N ARG A 142 23.47 -3.29 16.52
CA ARG A 142 24.37 -2.26 15.96
C ARG A 142 25.15 -2.83 14.78
N VAL A 143 25.71 -4.02 14.95
CA VAL A 143 26.34 -4.81 13.88
C VAL A 143 25.31 -5.13 12.79
N LEU A 144 24.10 -5.55 13.16
CA LEU A 144 23.00 -5.81 12.22
C LEU A 144 22.59 -4.55 11.42
N HIS A 145 22.62 -3.37 12.05
CA HIS A 145 22.30 -2.11 11.38
C HIS A 145 23.46 -1.57 10.53
N ALA A 146 24.71 -1.87 10.87
CA ALA A 146 25.89 -1.32 10.21
C ALA A 146 26.44 -2.23 9.10
N GLU A 147 26.46 -3.55 9.31
CA GLU A 147 27.04 -4.53 8.37
C GLU A 147 25.96 -5.38 7.67
N TRP A 148 24.88 -5.74 8.37
CA TRP A 148 23.88 -6.66 7.79
C TRP A 148 22.78 -5.96 6.98
N SER A 149 22.57 -4.64 7.16
CA SER A 149 21.55 -3.93 6.37
C SER A 149 21.84 -3.94 4.87
N GLU A 150 23.11 -4.04 4.48
CA GLU A 150 23.52 -4.15 3.08
C GLU A 150 23.71 -5.61 2.63
N GLN A 151 24.16 -6.51 3.52
CA GLN A 151 24.43 -7.91 3.17
C GLN A 151 23.20 -8.82 3.17
N TRP A 152 22.29 -8.67 4.14
CA TRP A 152 21.22 -9.65 4.42
C TRP A 152 19.80 -9.11 4.26
N THR A 153 19.63 -7.79 4.17
CA THR A 153 18.33 -7.23 3.77
C THR A 153 18.02 -7.77 2.37
N PRO A 154 16.79 -8.27 2.12
CA PRO A 154 16.43 -8.82 0.83
C PRO A 154 16.27 -7.72 -0.23
N TRP A 155 17.37 -7.07 -0.60
CA TRP A 155 17.44 -6.14 -1.71
C TRP A 155 17.25 -6.88 -3.04
N PRO A 156 16.84 -6.21 -4.12
CA PRO A 156 16.57 -6.87 -5.40
C PRO A 156 17.72 -7.75 -5.91
N ASN A 157 18.97 -7.31 -5.76
CA ASN A 157 20.17 -8.10 -6.08
C ASN A 157 20.27 -9.38 -5.24
N ARG A 158 20.06 -9.28 -3.92
CA ARG A 158 20.12 -10.43 -2.99
C ARG A 158 18.96 -11.41 -3.16
N ILE A 159 17.79 -10.91 -3.55
CA ILE A 159 16.66 -11.76 -3.94
C ILE A 159 16.99 -12.49 -5.24
N GLY A 160 17.68 -11.83 -6.18
CA GLY A 160 18.17 -12.47 -7.41
C GLY A 160 19.17 -13.60 -7.14
N GLU A 161 20.06 -13.43 -6.17
CA GLU A 161 21.07 -14.44 -5.78
C GLU A 161 20.47 -15.62 -4.99
N ASN A 162 19.74 -15.35 -3.91
CA ASN A 162 19.27 -16.38 -2.97
C ASN A 162 17.86 -16.90 -3.26
N GLY A 163 17.11 -16.23 -4.13
CA GLY A 163 15.68 -16.47 -4.35
C GLY A 163 14.79 -15.92 -3.22
N LEU A 164 13.52 -15.65 -3.53
CA LEU A 164 12.56 -15.18 -2.53
C LEU A 164 12.17 -16.28 -1.52
N THR A 165 12.21 -17.55 -1.95
CA THR A 165 11.90 -18.74 -1.14
C THR A 165 12.79 -18.85 0.10
N PHE A 166 14.09 -18.55 -0.05
CA PHE A 166 15.04 -18.49 1.07
C PHE A 166 14.58 -17.54 2.18
N TYR A 167 14.22 -16.31 1.82
CA TYR A 167 13.77 -15.31 2.80
C TYR A 167 12.40 -15.65 3.40
N VAL A 168 11.52 -16.31 2.65
CA VAL A 168 10.23 -16.78 3.17
C VAL A 168 10.43 -17.82 4.29
N ARG A 169 11.35 -18.78 4.11
CA ARG A 169 11.69 -19.76 5.16
C ARG A 169 12.19 -19.06 6.43
N LEU A 170 13.13 -18.12 6.31
CA LEU A 170 13.62 -17.35 7.46
C LEU A 170 12.51 -16.57 8.18
N VAL A 171 11.64 -15.89 7.43
CA VAL A 171 10.52 -15.13 8.00
C VAL A 171 9.56 -16.05 8.78
N TRP A 172 9.34 -17.26 8.29
CA TRP A 172 8.52 -18.29 8.94
C TRP A 172 9.19 -18.83 10.22
N GLU A 173 10.49 -19.14 10.19
CA GLU A 173 11.24 -19.55 11.38
C GLU A 173 11.20 -18.49 12.48
N PHE A 174 11.42 -17.22 12.11
CA PHE A 174 11.31 -16.10 13.05
C PHE A 174 9.92 -16.02 13.66
N GLN A 175 8.89 -16.20 12.84
CA GLN A 175 7.49 -16.17 13.28
C GLN A 175 7.18 -17.35 14.23
N SER A 176 7.71 -18.54 13.99
CA SER A 176 7.57 -19.71 14.87
C SER A 176 8.14 -19.46 16.28
N VAL A 177 9.28 -18.76 16.38
CA VAL A 177 9.85 -18.35 17.68
C VAL A 177 8.97 -17.30 18.37
N VAL A 178 8.47 -16.32 17.62
CA VAL A 178 7.54 -15.30 18.14
C VAL A 178 6.28 -15.95 18.71
N GLU A 179 5.70 -16.92 18.02
CA GLU A 179 4.51 -17.63 18.50
C GLU A 179 4.75 -18.48 19.74
N LYS A 180 5.88 -19.18 19.80
CA LYS A 180 6.28 -19.91 21.02
C LYS A 180 6.36 -18.95 22.22
N ARG A 181 6.94 -17.76 22.03
CA ARG A 181 7.00 -16.72 23.06
C ARG A 181 5.61 -16.17 23.43
N MET A 182 4.76 -15.90 22.44
CA MET A 182 3.38 -15.45 22.70
C MET A 182 2.56 -16.49 23.48
N LYS A 183 2.81 -17.78 23.26
CA LYS A 183 2.17 -18.86 24.02
C LYS A 183 2.71 -18.93 25.46
N ALA A 184 4.02 -18.73 25.65
CA ALA A 184 4.65 -18.74 26.97
C ALA A 184 4.27 -17.50 27.82
N GLU A 185 4.22 -16.31 27.20
CA GLU A 185 3.83 -15.06 27.84
C GLU A 185 2.76 -14.32 27.00
N PRO A 186 1.48 -14.66 27.24
CA PRO A 186 0.38 -13.98 26.56
C PRO A 186 0.37 -12.47 26.83
N ASN A 187 0.06 -11.68 25.80
CA ASN A 187 -0.05 -10.22 25.87
C ASN A 187 1.24 -9.45 26.23
N GLU A 188 2.41 -10.07 26.06
CA GLU A 188 3.69 -9.38 26.23
C GLU A 188 3.79 -8.14 25.32
N LYS A 189 4.12 -7.00 25.92
CA LYS A 189 4.10 -5.72 25.21
C LYS A 189 5.23 -5.64 24.18
N GLY A 190 4.85 -5.61 22.91
CA GLY A 190 5.80 -5.46 21.80
C GLY A 190 6.10 -6.76 21.07
N VAL A 191 5.67 -7.90 21.63
CA VAL A 191 5.72 -9.20 20.97
C VAL A 191 4.40 -9.43 20.25
N ARG A 192 4.46 -9.49 18.92
CA ARG A 192 3.28 -9.68 18.06
C ARG A 192 3.65 -10.51 16.86
N ALA A 193 2.78 -11.44 16.51
CA ALA A 193 2.82 -12.19 15.27
C ALA A 193 2.69 -11.28 14.04
N PHE A 194 3.14 -11.80 12.91
CA PHE A 194 3.05 -11.22 11.57
C PHE A 194 2.62 -12.28 10.56
N SER A 195 2.10 -11.86 9.41
CA SER A 195 1.81 -12.77 8.30
C SER A 195 3.01 -12.88 7.36
N LEU A 196 3.16 -14.03 6.71
CA LEU A 196 4.22 -14.29 5.72
C LEU A 196 4.03 -13.41 4.48
N PHE A 197 2.84 -13.50 3.89
CA PHE A 197 2.43 -12.69 2.74
C PHE A 197 1.28 -11.74 3.11
N PRO A 198 0.97 -10.74 2.25
CA PRO A 198 -0.10 -9.80 2.50
C PRO A 198 -1.39 -10.49 2.92
N VAL A 199 -2.00 -9.99 3.99
CA VAL A 199 -3.33 -10.39 4.44
C VAL A 199 -4.13 -9.11 4.53
N SER A 200 -5.23 -9.03 3.78
CA SER A 200 -6.15 -7.89 3.89
C SER A 200 -7.23 -8.25 4.90
N THR A 201 -7.14 -7.69 6.10
CA THR A 201 -8.27 -7.69 7.04
C THR A 201 -9.32 -6.64 6.66
N THR A 202 -9.07 -5.83 5.63
CA THR A 202 -9.98 -4.79 5.17
C THR A 202 -10.78 -5.27 3.97
N TYR A 203 -12.10 -5.34 4.13
CA TYR A 203 -13.06 -5.66 3.08
C TYR A 203 -13.36 -4.46 2.15
N THR A 204 -12.49 -3.44 2.13
CA THR A 204 -12.60 -2.25 1.24
C THR A 204 -11.63 -2.28 0.03
N ALA A 205 -12.14 -2.16 -1.19
CA ALA A 205 -11.32 -2.24 -2.41
C ALA A 205 -10.34 -1.06 -2.45
N SER A 206 -9.11 -1.31 -2.90
CA SER A 206 -8.05 -0.29 -2.85
C SER A 206 -7.29 -0.06 -4.14
N HIS A 207 -7.54 -0.80 -5.23
CA HIS A 207 -6.93 -0.54 -6.53
C HIS A 207 -7.64 -1.26 -7.68
N SER A 208 -8.15 -0.51 -8.64
CA SER A 208 -8.72 -0.99 -9.91
C SER A 208 -8.24 -0.08 -11.04
N LYS A 209 -7.83 -0.67 -12.16
CA LYS A 209 -7.59 0.09 -13.39
C LYS A 209 -8.85 0.04 -14.26
N ILE A 210 -9.14 1.16 -14.89
CA ILE A 210 -10.22 1.33 -15.86
C ILE A 210 -9.59 1.76 -17.19
N ASN A 211 -9.88 1.00 -18.23
CA ASN A 211 -9.38 1.15 -19.60
C ASN A 211 -10.38 0.51 -20.57
N GLY A 212 -10.12 0.56 -21.88
CA GLY A 212 -11.00 -0.02 -22.90
C GLY A 212 -11.32 -1.51 -22.71
N THR A 213 -10.49 -2.27 -21.99
CA THR A 213 -10.73 -3.70 -21.73
C THR A 213 -11.69 -3.96 -20.56
N THR A 214 -11.74 -3.05 -19.58
CA THR A 214 -12.46 -3.23 -18.31
C THR A 214 -13.76 -2.41 -18.27
N LEU A 215 -13.76 -1.28 -18.99
CA LEU A 215 -14.88 -0.35 -19.09
C LEU A 215 -16.19 -0.98 -19.62
N PRO A 216 -16.20 -1.89 -20.61
CA PRO A 216 -17.46 -2.52 -21.06
C PRO A 216 -18.12 -3.30 -19.92
N GLY A 217 -17.33 -4.01 -19.12
CA GLY A 217 -17.81 -4.74 -17.96
C GLY A 217 -18.37 -3.81 -16.87
N PHE A 218 -17.75 -2.64 -16.66
CA PHE A 218 -18.30 -1.63 -15.74
C PHE A 218 -19.63 -1.05 -16.26
N TYR A 219 -19.67 -0.68 -17.54
CA TYR A 219 -20.87 -0.14 -18.17
C TYR A 219 -22.06 -1.10 -18.06
N LEU A 220 -21.87 -2.38 -18.42
CA LEU A 220 -22.92 -3.39 -18.33
C LEU A 220 -23.46 -3.57 -16.90
N ARG A 221 -22.61 -3.41 -15.88
CA ARG A 221 -23.02 -3.47 -14.46
C ARG A 221 -23.79 -2.24 -14.02
N ILE A 222 -23.38 -1.05 -14.46
CA ILE A 222 -24.09 0.21 -14.16
C ILE A 222 -25.46 0.16 -14.82
N LYS A 223 -25.54 -0.16 -16.12
CA LYS A 223 -26.81 -0.30 -16.86
C LYS A 223 -27.80 -1.27 -16.19
N LYS A 224 -27.32 -2.36 -15.59
CA LYS A 224 -28.17 -3.31 -14.83
C LYS A 224 -28.77 -2.69 -13.56
N ARG A 225 -28.06 -1.78 -12.90
CA ARG A 225 -28.50 -1.14 -11.65
C ARG A 225 -29.29 0.13 -11.92
N GLU A 226 -28.82 0.94 -12.83
CA GLU A 226 -29.42 2.21 -13.25
C GLU A 226 -29.97 2.05 -14.66
N LYS A 227 -31.25 1.67 -14.77
CA LYS A 227 -31.89 1.42 -16.07
C LYS A 227 -31.91 2.67 -16.97
N ALA A 228 -31.89 3.86 -16.37
CA ALA A 228 -31.81 5.14 -17.06
C ALA A 228 -30.39 5.49 -17.56
N PHE A 229 -29.36 4.79 -17.06
CA PHE A 229 -28.00 5.02 -17.51
C PHE A 229 -27.81 4.41 -18.89
N TYR A 230 -27.71 5.28 -19.89
CA TYR A 230 -27.56 4.91 -21.28
C TYR A 230 -26.32 5.55 -21.87
N TRP A 231 -25.49 4.72 -22.49
CA TRP A 231 -24.30 5.14 -23.19
C TRP A 231 -24.52 4.98 -24.68
N GLN A 232 -24.42 6.09 -25.40
CA GLN A 232 -24.50 6.12 -26.85
C GLN A 232 -23.27 6.85 -27.38
N ILE A 233 -22.38 6.08 -28.00
CA ILE A 233 -21.40 6.61 -28.95
C ILE A 233 -21.80 5.98 -30.27
N ALA A 234 -22.05 6.80 -31.28
CA ALA A 234 -22.38 6.31 -32.62
C ALA A 234 -21.30 5.33 -33.10
N GLU A 235 -21.72 4.23 -33.71
CA GLU A 235 -20.83 3.22 -34.32
C GLU A 235 -19.94 2.43 -33.34
N VAL A 236 -20.12 2.58 -32.02
CA VAL A 236 -19.36 1.81 -31.02
C VAL A 236 -20.27 0.86 -30.26
N GLU A 237 -20.12 -0.44 -30.53
CA GLU A 237 -20.81 -1.49 -29.80
C GLU A 237 -20.26 -1.69 -28.38
N VAL A 238 -21.13 -2.11 -27.46
CA VAL A 238 -20.75 -2.41 -26.08
C VAL A 238 -20.14 -3.81 -25.98
N SER A 239 -18.89 -3.93 -26.42
CA SER A 239 -18.10 -5.15 -26.36
C SER A 239 -16.66 -4.87 -25.96
N THR A 240 -15.93 -5.89 -25.49
CA THR A 240 -14.51 -5.72 -25.15
C THR A 240 -13.67 -5.42 -26.38
N GLU A 241 -13.98 -6.02 -27.52
CA GLU A 241 -13.27 -5.81 -28.78
C GLU A 241 -13.50 -4.41 -29.32
N SER A 242 -14.75 -3.96 -29.41
CA SER A 242 -15.10 -2.63 -29.92
C SER A 242 -14.54 -1.53 -29.02
N PHE A 243 -14.60 -1.67 -27.69
CA PHE A 243 -14.01 -0.68 -26.77
C PHE A 243 -12.48 -0.70 -26.79
N GLN A 244 -11.82 -1.79 -27.18
CA GLN A 244 -10.37 -1.81 -27.36
C GLN A 244 -9.93 -1.13 -28.66
N GLN A 245 -10.67 -1.35 -29.74
CA GLN A 245 -10.47 -0.68 -31.03
C GLN A 245 -10.72 0.82 -30.88
N ASN A 246 -11.82 1.20 -30.22
CA ASN A 246 -12.25 2.59 -30.03
C ASN A 246 -11.83 3.17 -28.67
N ARG A 247 -10.76 2.65 -28.05
CA ARG A 247 -10.42 2.91 -26.65
C ARG A 247 -10.31 4.40 -26.30
N TRP A 248 -9.80 5.20 -27.23
CA TRP A 248 -9.66 6.64 -27.02
C TRP A 248 -11.00 7.33 -26.96
N VAL A 249 -11.82 7.17 -28.00
CA VAL A 249 -13.15 7.78 -28.10
C VAL A 249 -14.00 7.37 -26.91
N VAL A 250 -13.99 6.08 -26.56
CA VAL A 250 -14.76 5.56 -25.43
C VAL A 250 -14.27 6.13 -24.09
N MET A 251 -12.97 6.10 -23.81
CA MET A 251 -12.45 6.58 -22.52
C MET A 251 -12.55 8.11 -22.38
N CYS A 252 -12.39 8.85 -23.49
CA CYS A 252 -12.53 10.31 -23.49
C CYS A 252 -13.97 10.74 -23.24
N ASN A 253 -14.94 10.07 -23.83
CA ASN A 253 -16.36 10.28 -23.56
C ASN A 253 -16.75 9.82 -22.14
N ALA A 254 -16.15 8.73 -21.62
CA ALA A 254 -16.44 8.20 -20.28
C ALA A 254 -16.21 9.20 -19.15
N PHE A 255 -15.11 9.93 -19.25
CA PHE A 255 -14.50 10.65 -18.13
C PHE A 255 -14.29 12.13 -18.43
N ASP A 256 -14.85 12.65 -19.54
CA ASP A 256 -14.69 14.03 -20.00
C ASP A 256 -13.20 14.45 -20.01
N ILE A 257 -12.38 13.60 -20.63
CA ILE A 257 -10.91 13.67 -20.56
C ILE A 257 -10.35 14.94 -21.21
N SER A 258 -11.04 15.49 -22.21
CA SER A 258 -10.61 16.65 -23.00
C SER A 258 -10.22 17.86 -22.13
N ARG A 259 -10.80 17.97 -20.92
CA ARG A 259 -10.53 19.03 -19.96
C ARG A 259 -9.17 18.93 -19.26
N PHE A 260 -8.59 17.72 -19.21
CA PHE A 260 -7.33 17.44 -18.54
C PHE A 260 -6.13 17.45 -19.48
N GLU A 261 -6.37 17.39 -20.80
CA GLU A 261 -5.33 17.52 -21.81
C GLU A 261 -4.84 18.96 -21.88
N THR A 262 -3.52 19.14 -21.96
CA THR A 262 -2.91 20.46 -21.95
C THR A 262 -2.11 20.70 -23.22
N ARG A 263 -2.24 21.90 -23.78
CA ARG A 263 -1.46 22.36 -24.92
C ARG A 263 -0.01 22.60 -24.53
N SER A 264 0.92 22.46 -25.47
CA SER A 264 2.27 22.99 -25.32
C SER A 264 2.22 24.52 -25.32
N SER A 265 3.20 25.17 -24.71
CA SER A 265 3.28 26.65 -24.72
C SER A 265 3.51 27.23 -26.12
N GLN A 266 3.94 26.39 -27.07
CA GLN A 266 4.22 26.74 -28.46
C GLN A 266 3.08 26.33 -29.41
N CYS A 267 1.98 25.78 -28.88
CA CYS A 267 0.85 25.33 -29.68
C CYS A 267 0.15 26.55 -30.34
N PRO A 268 0.07 26.61 -31.68
CA PRO A 268 -0.56 27.72 -32.38
C PRO A 268 -2.10 27.66 -32.33
N LEU A 269 -2.67 26.50 -31.99
CA LEU A 269 -4.11 26.27 -32.06
C LEU A 269 -4.84 26.82 -30.82
N PRO A 270 -6.02 27.44 -30.99
CA PRO A 270 -6.90 27.80 -29.88
C PRO A 270 -7.39 26.56 -29.12
N LYS A 271 -7.83 26.76 -27.87
CA LYS A 271 -8.17 25.63 -26.97
C LYS A 271 -9.34 24.79 -27.50
N SER A 272 -10.33 25.41 -28.13
CA SER A 272 -11.48 24.74 -28.75
C SER A 272 -11.05 23.82 -29.88
N GLU A 273 -10.23 24.33 -30.80
CA GLU A 273 -9.74 23.59 -31.96
C GLU A 273 -8.81 22.44 -31.56
N PHE A 274 -7.92 22.68 -30.60
CA PHE A 274 -7.10 21.63 -30.01
C PHE A 274 -7.95 20.51 -29.39
N ALA A 275 -9.04 20.86 -28.70
CA ALA A 275 -9.91 19.86 -28.06
C ALA A 275 -10.61 18.94 -29.08
N SER A 276 -10.97 19.48 -30.25
CA SER A 276 -11.60 18.75 -31.35
C SER A 276 -10.65 17.93 -32.23
N LEU A 277 -9.33 18.10 -32.10
CA LEU A 277 -8.37 17.33 -32.89
C LEU A 277 -8.45 15.81 -32.61
N PRO A 278 -8.21 14.97 -33.63
CA PRO A 278 -7.96 13.55 -33.43
C PRO A 278 -6.69 13.34 -32.59
N VAL A 279 -6.55 12.14 -32.03
CA VAL A 279 -5.46 11.80 -31.08
C VAL A 279 -4.10 12.10 -31.67
N GLU A 280 -3.90 11.65 -32.91
CA GLU A 280 -2.68 11.76 -33.71
C GLU A 280 -2.29 13.24 -33.86
N GLY A 281 -3.26 14.10 -34.22
CA GLY A 281 -3.05 15.53 -34.33
C GLY A 281 -2.76 16.22 -33.01
N LYS A 282 -3.24 15.68 -31.88
CA LYS A 282 -2.93 16.25 -30.56
C LYS A 282 -1.49 15.97 -30.11
N TYR A 283 -0.82 14.91 -30.59
CA TYR A 283 0.57 14.59 -30.21
C TYR A 283 1.56 15.71 -30.50
N GLU A 284 1.38 16.44 -31.59
CA GLU A 284 2.28 17.52 -32.00
C GLU A 284 2.10 18.79 -31.16
N HIS A 285 0.93 18.95 -30.56
CA HIS A 285 0.49 20.20 -29.96
C HIS A 285 0.28 20.13 -28.44
N ALA A 286 0.33 18.93 -27.86
CA ALA A 286 0.06 18.72 -26.44
C ALA A 286 1.33 18.70 -25.59
N SER A 287 1.24 19.26 -24.39
CA SER A 287 2.24 19.03 -23.32
C SER A 287 1.90 17.80 -22.49
N HIS A 288 0.62 17.53 -22.24
CA HIS A 288 0.16 16.31 -21.59
C HIS A 288 -1.08 15.76 -22.30
N LEU A 289 -1.00 14.49 -22.68
CA LEU A 289 -2.05 13.73 -23.36
C LEU A 289 -2.55 12.61 -22.49
N PHE A 290 -3.82 12.25 -22.66
CA PHE A 290 -4.35 11.12 -21.94
C PHE A 290 -3.70 9.79 -22.36
N ALA A 291 -3.50 8.89 -21.40
CA ALA A 291 -2.85 7.60 -21.62
C ALA A 291 -3.84 6.43 -21.71
N ASN A 292 -5.13 6.68 -22.00
CA ASN A 292 -6.19 5.66 -22.06
C ASN A 292 -6.35 4.83 -20.77
N GLN A 293 -5.93 5.37 -19.64
CA GLN A 293 -5.92 4.65 -18.38
C GLN A 293 -6.34 5.57 -17.24
N VAL A 294 -7.39 5.15 -16.53
CA VAL A 294 -7.77 5.72 -15.24
C VAL A 294 -7.48 4.67 -14.19
N THR A 295 -6.80 5.04 -13.11
CA THR A 295 -6.59 4.16 -11.96
C THR A 295 -7.39 4.71 -10.80
N THR A 296 -8.18 3.87 -10.15
CA THR A 296 -8.79 4.20 -8.87
C THR A 296 -8.19 3.34 -7.79
N ASP A 297 -7.79 3.95 -6.70
CA ASP A 297 -7.38 3.23 -5.50
C ASP A 297 -8.51 3.13 -4.46
N GLY A 298 -9.75 3.42 -4.88
CA GLY A 298 -10.89 3.58 -3.97
C GLY A 298 -10.78 4.84 -3.09
N TYR A 299 -9.78 5.70 -3.29
CA TYR A 299 -9.62 7.00 -2.64
C TYR A 299 -9.63 8.18 -3.62
N SER A 300 -9.22 7.95 -4.87
CA SER A 300 -9.19 8.94 -5.95
C SER A 300 -9.18 8.21 -7.28
N ALA A 301 -9.75 8.82 -8.31
CA ALA A 301 -9.47 8.45 -9.68
C ALA A 301 -8.29 9.29 -10.16
N SER A 302 -7.25 8.64 -10.64
CA SER A 302 -6.10 9.27 -11.28
C SER A 302 -6.16 8.99 -12.76
N ILE A 303 -6.12 10.06 -13.54
CA ILE A 303 -6.01 10.03 -14.99
C ILE A 303 -4.51 9.93 -15.31
N LEU A 304 -4.10 8.89 -16.02
CA LEU A 304 -2.74 8.78 -16.47
C LEU A 304 -2.55 9.68 -17.69
N LEU A 305 -1.54 10.55 -17.66
CA LEU A 305 -1.18 11.41 -18.78
C LEU A 305 0.24 11.09 -19.26
N PHE A 306 0.44 11.03 -20.58
CA PHE A 306 1.75 11.00 -21.23
C PHE A 306 2.23 12.41 -21.51
N ARG A 307 3.52 12.62 -21.34
CA ARG A 307 4.22 13.82 -21.80
C ARG A 307 5.03 13.45 -23.05
N PRO A 308 4.72 14.01 -24.24
CA PRO A 308 5.53 13.79 -25.43
C PRO A 308 6.99 14.18 -25.18
N LYS A 309 7.94 13.36 -25.63
CA LYS A 309 9.36 13.69 -25.54
C LYS A 309 9.63 14.90 -26.44
N THR A 310 10.14 15.98 -25.87
CA THR A 310 10.63 17.11 -26.67
C THR A 310 11.95 16.68 -27.31
N GLU A 311 12.06 16.67 -28.63
CA GLU A 311 13.27 16.27 -29.37
C GLU A 311 14.46 17.22 -29.23
N LYS A 312 14.43 18.16 -28.28
CA LYS A 312 15.63 18.95 -27.98
C LYS A 312 16.68 18.05 -27.34
N ASN A 313 17.58 17.62 -28.22
CA ASN A 313 18.89 17.00 -28.05
C ASN A 313 18.91 15.47 -28.06
N GLY A 314 18.52 14.89 -29.21
CA GLY A 314 18.88 13.52 -29.60
C GLY A 314 20.37 13.32 -29.92
N LYS A 315 21.22 14.36 -29.88
CA LYS A 315 22.68 14.26 -30.09
C LYS A 315 23.54 14.31 -28.81
N ASP A 316 22.97 14.60 -27.64
CA ASP A 316 23.73 14.69 -26.36
C ASP A 316 23.43 13.49 -25.42
N ARG A 317 23.24 12.30 -25.99
CA ARG A 317 23.11 11.04 -25.23
C ARG A 317 24.35 10.15 -25.31
N ALA A 318 25.49 10.72 -25.69
CA ALA A 318 26.80 10.14 -25.38
C ALA A 318 27.37 10.90 -24.18
N GLU A 319 27.71 10.17 -23.12
CA GLU A 319 28.41 10.64 -21.92
C GLU A 319 27.71 11.69 -21.05
N LYS A 320 26.65 11.29 -20.33
CA LYS A 320 26.38 11.93 -19.03
C LYS A 320 27.38 11.43 -17.99
N ARG A 321 28.58 12.01 -17.98
CA ARG A 321 29.34 12.12 -16.73
C ARG A 321 28.48 12.93 -15.73
N PRO A 322 28.58 12.67 -14.41
CA PRO A 322 27.80 13.40 -13.42
C PRO A 322 28.33 14.83 -13.37
N SER A 323 27.87 15.69 -14.26
CA SER A 323 28.00 17.12 -14.04
C SER A 323 27.21 17.42 -12.78
N GLU A 324 27.91 17.97 -11.79
CA GLU A 324 27.35 18.64 -10.64
C GLU A 324 26.52 19.82 -11.14
N HIS A 325 25.35 19.55 -11.72
CA HIS A 325 24.33 20.57 -11.86
C HIS A 325 23.90 20.91 -10.44
N LEU A 326 24.45 22.01 -9.93
CA LEU A 326 23.97 22.64 -8.72
C LEU A 326 22.44 22.69 -8.83
N VAL A 327 21.76 21.97 -7.93
CA VAL A 327 20.29 21.94 -7.82
C VAL A 327 19.73 23.36 -7.61
N ILE A 328 20.60 24.27 -7.19
CA ILE A 328 20.33 25.67 -6.90
C ILE A 328 21.11 26.53 -7.93
N PRO A 329 20.45 27.43 -8.67
CA PRO A 329 21.12 28.32 -9.61
C PRO A 329 22.22 29.16 -8.94
N ALA A 330 23.32 29.41 -9.67
CA ALA A 330 24.36 30.33 -9.20
C ALA A 330 23.74 31.72 -8.93
N GLY A 331 23.96 32.26 -7.72
CA GLY A 331 23.37 33.53 -7.28
C GLY A 331 21.99 33.42 -6.61
N TYR A 332 21.44 32.23 -6.42
CA TYR A 332 20.20 32.05 -5.65
C TYR A 332 20.45 32.33 -4.15
N VAL A 333 19.73 33.31 -3.63
CA VAL A 333 19.70 33.66 -2.20
C VAL A 333 18.29 33.41 -1.68
N PRO A 334 18.09 32.44 -0.77
CA PRO A 334 16.77 32.18 -0.23
C PRO A 334 16.37 33.25 0.79
N ASP A 335 15.10 33.68 0.74
CA ASP A 335 14.54 34.58 1.75
C ASP A 335 14.27 33.83 3.06
N ILE A 336 13.94 32.53 2.95
CA ILE A 336 13.59 31.65 4.07
C ILE A 336 14.19 30.26 3.80
N VAL A 337 14.81 29.67 4.83
CA VAL A 337 15.30 28.29 4.82
C VAL A 337 14.48 27.45 5.82
N VAL A 338 13.82 26.42 5.31
CA VAL A 338 13.02 25.48 6.10
C VAL A 338 13.76 24.15 6.21
N GLY A 339 14.11 23.76 7.43
CA GLY A 339 14.63 22.42 7.73
C GLY A 339 13.50 21.48 8.13
N LEU A 340 13.24 20.45 7.31
CA LEU A 340 12.37 19.33 7.69
C LEU A 340 13.23 18.26 8.37
N ASP A 341 13.09 18.16 9.69
CA ASP A 341 13.66 17.08 10.48
C ASP A 341 12.67 15.92 10.58
N SER A 342 13.05 14.76 10.06
CA SER A 342 12.28 13.52 10.21
C SER A 342 12.34 12.93 11.64
N GLY A 343 13.08 13.60 12.53
CA GLY A 343 13.38 13.25 13.91
C GLY A 343 12.29 12.48 14.65
N ILE A 344 12.51 11.18 14.80
CA ILE A 344 11.90 10.36 15.85
C ILE A 344 12.51 10.82 17.17
N SER A 345 11.99 11.89 17.77
CA SER A 345 12.39 12.31 19.11
C SER A 345 11.91 11.30 20.15
N ARG A 346 12.70 10.25 20.40
CA ARG A 346 12.63 9.46 21.65
C ARG A 346 13.23 10.27 22.78
N ARG A 347 12.51 11.27 23.28
CA ARG A 347 12.74 11.83 24.61
C ARG A 347 11.42 11.85 25.39
N GLY A 348 10.98 10.66 25.75
CA GLY A 348 10.01 10.50 26.84
C GLY A 348 10.76 10.45 28.16
N LYS A 349 11.09 11.60 28.76
CA LYS A 349 11.22 11.65 30.22
C LYS A 349 9.78 11.62 30.75
N LYS A 350 9.31 10.45 31.19
CA LYS A 350 8.17 10.39 32.11
C LYS A 350 8.67 10.99 33.42
N ALA A 351 8.34 12.26 33.68
CA ALA A 351 8.27 12.71 35.06
C ALA A 351 7.12 11.93 35.73
N LEU A 352 7.42 11.29 36.86
CA LEU A 352 6.40 10.70 37.71
C LEU A 352 5.42 11.79 38.18
N GLY A 353 4.14 11.43 38.20
CA GLY A 353 3.16 11.94 39.17
C GLY A 353 2.70 13.39 39.03
N SER A 354 1.56 13.59 38.35
CA SER A 354 0.41 14.24 39.02
C SER A 354 -0.85 13.74 38.32
N GLN A 355 -1.77 13.12 39.08
CA GLN A 355 -3.13 12.85 38.60
C GLN A 355 -3.79 14.18 38.24
N ARG A 356 -3.79 14.55 36.96
CA ARG A 356 -4.66 15.61 36.47
C ARG A 356 -6.07 15.04 36.33
N LYS A 357 -6.98 15.52 37.19
CA LYS A 357 -8.42 15.32 37.10
C LYS A 357 -8.86 15.40 35.63
N LYS A 358 -9.57 14.37 35.15
CA LYS A 358 -10.29 14.42 33.88
C LYS A 358 -11.32 15.54 34.00
N SER A 359 -11.10 16.66 33.33
CA SER A 359 -12.14 17.64 33.10
C SER A 359 -13.01 17.14 31.95
N ASP A 360 -14.29 16.91 32.24
CA ASP A 360 -15.33 16.58 31.26
C ASP A 360 -15.68 17.81 30.41
N CYS A 361 -14.78 18.19 29.51
CA CYS A 361 -15.03 19.22 28.50
C CYS A 361 -14.50 18.75 27.13
N PRO A 362 -15.35 18.66 26.09
CA PRO A 362 -14.90 18.32 24.75
C PRO A 362 -14.15 19.51 24.16
N HIS A 363 -12.82 19.52 24.28
CA HIS A 363 -11.96 20.43 23.53
C HIS A 363 -11.93 20.02 22.05
N LEU A 364 -13.02 20.30 21.35
CA LEU A 364 -13.08 20.33 19.90
C LEU A 364 -12.33 21.58 19.43
N ILE A 365 -11.33 21.37 18.57
CA ILE A 365 -10.45 22.39 17.97
C ILE A 365 -9.41 22.93 18.97
N ARG A 366 -8.22 22.31 18.98
CA ARG A 366 -7.04 22.99 19.51
C ARG A 366 -6.65 24.08 18.51
N THR A 367 -6.61 25.32 18.97
CA THR A 367 -5.99 26.44 18.27
C THR A 367 -4.59 26.03 17.78
N PRO A 368 -4.18 26.44 16.56
CA PRO A 368 -2.81 26.22 16.08
C PRO A 368 -1.84 26.69 17.16
N LYS A 369 -0.89 25.83 17.54
CA LYS A 369 0.18 26.27 18.44
C LYS A 369 1.06 27.24 17.67
N ALA A 370 1.26 28.43 18.23
CA ALA A 370 2.24 29.37 17.70
C ALA A 370 3.62 28.71 17.61
N PRO A 371 4.46 29.10 16.63
CA PRO A 371 5.85 28.65 16.55
C PRO A 371 6.55 28.86 17.90
N GLN A 372 7.32 27.86 18.32
CA GLN A 372 8.14 27.99 19.53
C GLN A 372 9.49 28.54 19.12
N ARG A 373 9.89 29.68 19.69
CA ARG A 373 11.23 30.24 19.48
C ARG A 373 12.24 29.45 20.33
N GLN A 374 13.21 28.83 19.69
CA GLN A 374 14.30 28.12 20.36
C GLN A 374 15.62 28.44 19.66
N CYS A 375 16.57 29.03 20.39
CA CYS A 375 17.89 29.42 19.88
C CYS A 375 17.80 30.20 18.55
N ASP A 376 17.02 31.30 18.55
CA ASP A 376 16.79 32.18 17.40
C ASP A 376 16.14 31.53 16.16
N ARG A 377 15.53 30.37 16.33
CA ARG A 377 14.78 29.67 15.27
C ARG A 377 13.33 29.49 15.66
N ASP A 378 12.45 29.63 14.67
CA ASP A 378 11.05 29.26 14.79
C ASP A 378 10.90 27.77 14.54
N ILE A 379 10.44 27.03 15.56
CA ILE A 379 10.23 25.59 15.47
C ILE A 379 8.73 25.29 15.45
N VAL A 380 8.27 24.71 14.36
CA VAL A 380 6.91 24.15 14.22
C VAL A 380 6.96 22.66 14.57
N ARG A 381 6.46 22.30 15.75
CA ARG A 381 6.34 20.88 16.17
C ARG A 381 4.94 20.35 15.92
N ILE A 382 4.85 19.28 15.14
CA ILE A 382 3.58 18.60 14.89
C ILE A 382 3.60 17.25 15.57
N SER A 383 2.69 17.06 16.53
CA SER A 383 2.53 15.76 17.16
C SER A 383 1.74 14.80 16.25
N THR A 384 2.02 13.49 16.33
CA THR A 384 1.20 12.47 15.62
C THR A 384 -0.28 12.58 15.97
N ARG A 385 -0.61 12.95 17.22
CA ARG A 385 -1.99 13.15 17.67
C ARG A 385 -2.66 14.32 16.95
N GLU A 386 -1.94 15.42 16.79
CA GLU A 386 -2.42 16.60 16.09
C GLU A 386 -2.64 16.31 14.61
N TYR A 387 -1.66 15.70 13.93
CA TYR A 387 -1.83 15.27 12.54
C TYR A 387 -3.06 14.36 12.37
N ARG A 388 -3.21 13.35 13.23
CA ARG A 388 -4.37 12.43 13.18
C ARG A 388 -5.70 13.14 13.39
N HIS A 389 -5.73 14.19 14.21
CA HIS A 389 -6.92 14.99 14.41
C HIS A 389 -7.25 15.82 13.15
N LEU A 390 -6.26 16.55 12.61
CA LEU A 390 -6.42 17.35 11.39
C LEU A 390 -6.82 16.48 10.19
N ALA A 391 -6.19 15.31 10.04
CA ALA A 391 -6.46 14.37 8.96
C ALA A 391 -7.72 13.51 9.18
N GLY A 392 -8.54 13.81 10.19
CA GLY A 392 -9.84 13.17 10.39
C GLY A 392 -9.80 11.70 10.86
N PHE A 393 -8.64 11.19 11.29
CA PHE A 393 -8.50 9.79 11.75
C PHE A 393 -9.33 9.52 13.01
N ASN A 394 -9.44 10.49 13.92
CA ASN A 394 -10.25 10.32 15.12
C ASN A 394 -11.75 10.29 14.78
N LYS A 395 -12.22 11.16 13.87
CA LYS A 395 -13.61 11.14 13.37
C LYS A 395 -13.97 9.80 12.74
N PHE A 396 -13.08 9.26 11.91
CA PHE A 396 -13.28 7.93 11.32
C PHE A 396 -13.31 6.84 12.39
N ARG A 397 -12.42 6.91 13.39
CA ARG A 397 -12.42 5.94 14.49
C ARG A 397 -13.74 6.00 15.26
N GLU A 398 -14.20 7.20 15.62
CA GLU A 398 -15.48 7.42 16.29
C GLU A 398 -16.65 6.90 15.46
N TRP A 399 -16.69 7.20 14.16
CA TRP A 399 -17.71 6.65 13.26
C TRP A 399 -17.69 5.11 13.24
N ASN A 400 -16.50 4.50 13.13
CA ASN A 400 -16.36 3.05 13.09
C ASN A 400 -16.76 2.39 14.42
N GLU A 401 -16.45 3.00 15.55
CA GLU A 401 -16.89 2.53 16.87
C GLU A 401 -18.40 2.71 17.06
N CYS A 402 -18.98 3.82 16.59
CA CYS A 402 -20.43 4.01 16.58
C CYS A 402 -21.12 2.98 15.66
N LEU A 403 -20.51 2.63 14.53
CA LEU A 403 -21.03 1.62 13.61
C LEU A 403 -21.09 0.25 14.28
N LYS A 404 -20.00 -0.18 14.93
CA LYS A 404 -19.98 -1.42 15.73
C LYS A 404 -21.05 -1.42 16.83
N LYS A 405 -21.22 -0.30 17.54
CA LYS A 405 -22.24 -0.21 18.60
C LYS A 405 -23.68 -0.32 18.07
N ARG A 406 -23.92 0.14 16.84
CA ARG A 406 -25.25 0.09 16.21
C ARG A 406 -25.57 -1.29 15.66
N ASP A 407 -24.57 -1.99 15.13
CA ASP A 407 -24.73 -3.31 14.55
C ASP A 407 -24.03 -4.37 15.40
N GLN A 408 -24.83 -5.07 16.23
CA GLN A 408 -24.34 -6.10 17.14
C GLN A 408 -23.78 -7.33 16.41
N GLU A 409 -24.27 -7.65 15.21
CA GLU A 409 -23.75 -8.76 14.42
C GLU A 409 -22.37 -8.42 13.87
N TYR A 410 -22.22 -7.23 13.27
CA TYR A 410 -20.93 -6.72 12.81
C TYR A 410 -19.91 -6.61 13.94
N GLN A 411 -20.32 -6.11 15.11
CA GLN A 411 -19.43 -6.07 16.27
C GLN A 411 -18.97 -7.45 16.69
N ARG A 412 -19.89 -8.41 16.81
CA ARG A 412 -19.57 -9.81 17.18
C ARG A 412 -18.58 -10.40 16.17
N VAL A 413 -18.91 -10.31 14.88
CA VAL A 413 -18.05 -10.83 13.82
C VAL A 413 -16.65 -10.23 13.88
N ILE A 414 -16.53 -8.89 13.95
CA ILE A 414 -15.21 -8.23 13.95
C ILE A 414 -14.37 -8.52 15.20
N VAL A 415 -15.00 -8.68 16.37
CA VAL A 415 -14.29 -9.02 17.62
C VAL A 415 -13.74 -10.44 17.57
N ASP A 416 -14.50 -11.35 16.98
CA ASP A 416 -14.16 -12.78 16.94
C ASP A 416 -13.30 -13.16 15.72
N VAL A 417 -13.04 -12.23 14.77
CA VAL A 417 -12.13 -12.48 13.64
C VAL A 417 -10.76 -12.93 14.17
N PRO A 418 -10.33 -14.15 13.86
CA PRO A 418 -9.06 -14.66 14.33
C PRO A 418 -7.90 -14.03 13.55
N SER A 419 -6.70 -14.10 14.13
CA SER A 419 -5.52 -13.52 13.49
C SER A 419 -4.95 -14.46 12.43
N PHE A 420 -4.91 -14.01 11.18
CA PHE A 420 -4.21 -14.68 10.07
C PHE A 420 -2.68 -14.66 10.18
N LYS A 421 -2.14 -14.13 11.28
CA LYS A 421 -0.71 -13.99 11.52
C LYS A 421 -0.24 -15.21 12.28
N THR A 422 0.01 -16.28 11.55
CA THR A 422 0.38 -17.58 12.09
C THR A 422 1.41 -18.27 11.20
N ALA A 423 2.36 -18.97 11.81
CA ALA A 423 3.29 -19.91 11.17
C ALA A 423 2.71 -21.32 11.07
N SER A 424 1.55 -21.59 11.68
CA SER A 424 0.88 -22.88 11.61
C SER A 424 -0.20 -22.94 10.51
N PHE A 425 -0.10 -23.94 9.64
CA PHE A 425 -1.08 -24.28 8.61
C PHE A 425 -2.45 -24.59 9.22
N LYS A 426 -2.50 -25.47 10.24
CA LYS A 426 -3.76 -25.85 10.90
C LYS A 426 -4.51 -24.63 11.46
N LYS A 427 -3.81 -23.79 12.24
CA LYS A 427 -4.42 -22.56 12.78
C LYS A 427 -4.87 -21.61 11.68
N TYR A 428 -4.09 -21.51 10.60
CA TYR A 428 -4.44 -20.66 9.47
C TYR A 428 -5.73 -21.14 8.79
N LEU A 429 -5.90 -22.46 8.65
CA LEU A 429 -7.10 -23.07 8.09
C LEU A 429 -8.33 -22.88 8.98
N GLU A 430 -8.18 -22.95 10.30
CA GLU A 430 -9.23 -22.58 11.27
C GLU A 430 -9.63 -21.10 11.13
N CYS A 431 -8.65 -20.21 10.91
CA CYS A 431 -8.94 -18.79 10.65
C CYS A 431 -9.72 -18.58 9.35
N LEU A 432 -9.42 -19.36 8.31
CA LEU A 432 -10.13 -19.29 7.04
C LEU A 432 -11.56 -19.79 7.14
N ASP A 433 -11.81 -20.86 7.91
CA ASP A 433 -13.16 -21.36 8.17
C ASP A 433 -14.05 -20.28 8.79
N TYR A 434 -13.53 -19.54 9.79
CA TYR A 434 -14.22 -18.37 10.32
C TYR A 434 -14.47 -17.31 9.24
N PHE A 435 -13.45 -16.97 8.44
CA PHE A 435 -13.60 -15.98 7.39
C PHE A 435 -14.68 -16.36 6.37
N TRP A 436 -14.70 -17.60 5.87
CA TRP A 436 -15.63 -17.99 4.80
C TRP A 436 -17.08 -17.93 5.27
N ARG A 437 -17.37 -18.28 6.54
CA ARG A 437 -18.71 -18.17 7.14
C ARG A 437 -19.24 -16.74 7.19
N HIS A 438 -18.34 -15.77 7.35
CA HIS A 438 -18.72 -14.36 7.52
C HIS A 438 -18.38 -13.47 6.30
N ALA A 439 -17.76 -14.01 5.26
CA ALA A 439 -17.27 -13.24 4.12
C ALA A 439 -18.39 -12.52 3.36
N ASN A 440 -19.52 -13.20 3.10
CA ASN A 440 -20.67 -12.60 2.41
C ASN A 440 -21.23 -11.42 3.20
N PHE A 441 -21.56 -11.66 4.47
CA PHE A 441 -22.03 -10.62 5.39
C PHE A 441 -21.08 -9.42 5.42
N LEU A 442 -19.77 -9.63 5.60
CA LEU A 442 -18.80 -8.54 5.70
C LEU A 442 -18.62 -7.77 4.39
N LEU A 443 -18.68 -8.44 3.24
CA LEU A 443 -18.61 -7.79 1.93
C LEU A 443 -19.86 -6.95 1.65
N GLU A 444 -21.05 -7.49 1.95
CA GLU A 444 -22.33 -6.80 1.81
C GLU A 444 -22.41 -5.60 2.75
N PHE A 445 -22.14 -5.80 4.04
CA PHE A 445 -22.09 -4.75 5.05
C PHE A 445 -21.12 -3.61 4.67
N CYS A 446 -19.94 -3.95 4.12
CA CYS A 446 -18.99 -2.95 3.65
C CYS A 446 -19.47 -2.19 2.41
N SER A 447 -20.33 -2.81 1.59
CA SER A 447 -20.90 -2.21 0.39
C SER A 447 -22.07 -1.26 0.68
N GLU A 448 -22.87 -1.57 1.70
CA GLU A 448 -24.01 -0.76 2.14
C GLU A 448 -23.59 0.46 2.96
N HIS A 449 -22.45 0.36 3.65
CA HIS A 449 -21.96 1.43 4.49
C HIS A 449 -20.90 2.30 3.83
N SER A 450 -20.78 3.51 4.38
CA SER A 450 -19.96 4.59 3.84
C SER A 450 -18.44 4.41 4.04
N PHE A 451 -17.93 3.16 4.12
CA PHE A 451 -16.51 2.86 4.30
C PHE A 451 -15.64 3.51 3.21
N LEU A 452 -16.07 3.43 1.94
CA LEU A 452 -15.36 4.08 0.83
C LEU A 452 -15.41 5.60 0.93
N LYS A 453 -16.54 6.19 1.33
CA LYS A 453 -16.68 7.64 1.54
C LYS A 453 -15.75 8.12 2.67
N TRP A 454 -15.67 7.38 3.76
CA TRP A 454 -14.76 7.70 4.87
C TRP A 454 -13.29 7.53 4.51
N LYS A 455 -12.99 6.52 3.69
CA LYS A 455 -11.66 6.28 3.13
C LYS A 455 -11.22 7.45 2.24
N PHE A 456 -12.10 7.93 1.35
CA PHE A 456 -11.93 9.15 0.57
C PHE A 456 -11.74 10.38 1.47
N PHE A 457 -12.65 10.60 2.43
CA PHE A 457 -12.61 11.71 3.37
C PHE A 457 -11.27 11.80 4.10
N ARG A 458 -10.80 10.68 4.67
CA ARG A 458 -9.50 10.64 5.36
C ARG A 458 -8.34 11.02 4.47
N ARG A 459 -8.32 10.59 3.20
CA ARG A 459 -7.25 10.94 2.26
C ARG A 459 -7.29 12.42 1.90
N ARG A 460 -8.47 12.96 1.59
CA ARG A 460 -8.65 14.40 1.37
C ARG A 460 -8.23 15.20 2.60
N MET A 461 -8.66 14.80 3.79
CA MET A 461 -8.29 15.46 5.04
C MET A 461 -6.80 15.31 5.35
N ALA A 462 -6.16 14.21 4.96
CA ALA A 462 -4.70 14.09 5.07
C ALA A 462 -3.99 15.11 4.18
N CYS A 463 -4.43 15.33 2.94
CA CYS A 463 -3.90 16.41 2.09
C CYS A 463 -4.16 17.78 2.71
N VAL A 464 -5.39 18.08 3.14
CA VAL A 464 -5.73 19.34 3.82
C VAL A 464 -4.90 19.54 5.08
N ALA A 465 -4.64 18.48 5.85
CA ALA A 465 -3.81 18.54 7.04
C ALA A 465 -2.35 18.86 6.68
N VAL A 466 -1.82 18.23 5.63
CA VAL A 466 -0.48 18.53 5.10
C VAL A 466 -0.41 19.97 4.62
N ASP A 467 -1.41 20.46 3.88
CA ASP A 467 -1.46 21.85 3.40
C ASP A 467 -1.55 22.85 4.56
N ALA A 468 -2.38 22.55 5.57
CA ALA A 468 -2.49 23.38 6.77
C ALA A 468 -1.19 23.39 7.57
N ILE A 469 -0.50 22.25 7.64
CA ILE A 469 0.84 22.15 8.22
C ILE A 469 1.85 22.96 7.41
N ALA A 470 1.85 22.82 6.08
CA ALA A 470 2.74 23.53 5.19
C ALA A 470 2.56 25.04 5.32
N LYS A 471 1.32 25.53 5.36
CA LYS A 471 0.99 26.96 5.59
C LYS A 471 1.47 27.49 6.95
N ARG A 472 1.63 26.63 7.97
CA ARG A 472 2.22 27.06 9.26
C ARG A 472 3.73 27.22 9.18
N ILE A 473 4.37 26.45 8.30
CA ILE A 473 5.82 26.47 8.10
C ILE A 473 6.19 27.59 7.12
N ILE A 474 5.43 27.74 6.05
CA ILE A 474 5.59 28.74 4.99
C ILE A 474 4.25 29.45 4.82
N PRO A 475 3.99 30.54 5.56
CA PRO A 475 2.71 31.26 5.48
C PRO A 475 2.53 32.00 4.16
N VAL A 476 3.64 32.42 3.53
CA VAL A 476 3.66 33.09 2.22
C VAL A 476 4.53 32.28 1.27
N VAL A 477 3.94 31.80 0.17
CA VAL A 477 4.65 31.01 -0.84
C VAL A 477 5.56 31.93 -1.63
N SER A 478 6.88 31.72 -1.56
CA SER A 478 7.89 32.44 -2.34
C SER A 478 8.74 31.47 -3.15
N THR A 479 9.07 31.82 -4.38
CA THR A 479 10.04 31.09 -5.23
C THR A 479 11.46 31.10 -4.64
N LYS A 480 11.72 31.97 -3.67
CA LYS A 480 12.96 32.04 -2.89
C LYS A 480 12.88 31.26 -1.57
N THR A 481 11.85 30.45 -1.36
CA THR A 481 11.79 29.55 -0.20
C THR A 481 12.62 28.30 -0.46
N CYS A 482 13.65 28.07 0.35
CA CYS A 482 14.46 26.86 0.27
C CYS A 482 13.95 25.84 1.32
N VAL A 483 13.65 24.62 0.88
CA VAL A 483 13.25 23.51 1.75
C VAL A 483 14.34 22.45 1.73
N ALA A 484 14.93 22.17 2.88
CA ALA A 484 15.96 21.15 3.07
C ALA A 484 15.43 20.01 3.94
N TYR A 485 15.66 18.76 3.54
CA TYR A 485 15.25 17.56 4.27
C TYR A 485 16.47 16.82 4.81
N GLY A 486 16.46 16.40 6.08
CA GLY A 486 17.58 15.66 6.67
C GLY A 486 17.37 15.27 8.13
N ASP A 487 18.36 14.58 8.70
CA ASP A 487 18.46 14.34 10.15
C ASP A 487 19.28 15.48 10.78
N TRP A 488 18.58 16.45 11.36
CA TRP A 488 19.19 17.67 11.93
C TRP A 488 19.65 17.47 13.37
N SER A 489 19.60 16.23 13.90
CA SER A 489 20.03 15.91 15.26
C SER A 489 21.55 15.83 15.43
N LYS A 490 22.30 15.78 14.32
CA LYS A 490 23.78 15.78 14.31
C LYS A 490 24.31 17.20 14.10
N ARG A 491 25.14 17.68 15.02
CA ARG A 491 25.72 19.04 15.02
C ARG A 491 26.75 19.29 13.91
N ASN A 492 27.24 18.23 13.26
CA ASN A 492 28.34 18.31 12.30
C ASN A 492 27.86 17.90 10.89
N GLY A 493 27.30 18.87 10.16
CA GLY A 493 27.11 18.81 8.71
C GLY A 493 25.90 18.01 8.18
N ILE A 494 25.22 18.61 7.20
CA ILE A 494 24.28 17.91 6.33
C ILE A 494 25.12 16.99 5.43
N LYS A 495 25.27 15.70 5.80
CA LYS A 495 25.79 14.71 4.86
C LYS A 495 24.70 14.38 3.85
N GLY A 496 25.03 14.47 2.56
CA GLY A 496 24.13 14.21 1.45
C GLY A 496 23.35 12.91 1.64
N HIS A 497 22.03 12.99 1.47
CA HIS A 497 21.19 11.81 1.42
C HIS A 497 21.52 10.98 0.18
N ALA A 498 21.39 9.66 0.28
CA ALA A 498 21.42 8.77 -0.88
C ALA A 498 20.42 9.27 -1.94
N TYR A 499 20.88 9.29 -3.20
CA TYR A 499 20.13 9.73 -4.36
C TYR A 499 18.72 9.10 -4.40
N SER A 500 17.72 9.92 -4.75
CA SER A 500 16.40 9.40 -5.14
C SER A 500 16.57 8.30 -6.19
N PRO A 501 15.80 7.21 -6.16
CA PRO A 501 15.86 6.18 -7.18
C PRO A 501 15.39 6.79 -8.50
N VAL A 502 16.34 7.26 -9.31
CA VAL A 502 16.10 7.59 -10.71
C VAL A 502 15.93 6.26 -11.41
N LYS A 503 14.69 5.87 -11.69
CA LYS A 503 14.45 4.80 -12.65
C LYS A 503 14.98 5.27 -14.00
N VAL A 504 16.11 4.69 -14.42
CA VAL A 504 16.47 4.67 -15.82
C VAL A 504 15.43 3.80 -16.50
N LEU A 505 14.66 4.39 -17.41
CA LEU A 505 13.81 3.63 -18.33
C LEU A 505 14.74 2.98 -19.34
N MET A 506 14.76 1.65 -19.38
CA MET A 506 15.07 0.91 -20.61
C MET A 506 13.96 1.15 -21.62
#